data_AF-A0A084STL2-F1
#
_entry.id   AF-A0A084STL2-F1
#
_cell.length_a   1.000
_cell.length_b   1.000
_cell.length_c   1.000
_cell.angle_alpha   90.00
_cell.angle_beta   90.00
_cell.angle_gamma   90.00
#
_symmetry.space_group_name_H-M   'P 1'
#
loop_
_entity.id
_entity.type
_entity.pdbx_description
1 polymer ?
#
loop_
_entity_poly.entity_id
_entity_poly.type
_entity_poly.pdbx_seq_one_letter_code
_entity_poly.pdbx_strand_id
1 'polypeptide(L)'
;MSRRNLSPFPVTGFGLLLVEGGDERWLCEAVAGPEVWQGLVCWYGSGRSDLPALAAFGATTLPVHGLLAGNPLGLGAFLAPDGKTPGSIEHLCRLAVRNQTLSACVDALVGCAQPAHGTAALAAKGWLNAYLAMCPDPRLRFHQAFDPGVGGIDPSHPVFEPLRNFLQSL
;
A
#
# COMPACT_ATOMS: atom_id res chain seq x y z
N MET A 1 22.20 12.94 -5.10
CA MET A 1 21.99 11.51 -4.76
C MET A 1 22.12 11.34 -3.25
N SER A 2 21.00 11.33 -2.52
CA SER A 2 21.01 11.12 -1.06
C SER A 2 21.20 9.63 -0.78
N ARG A 3 22.32 9.26 -0.14
CA ARG A 3 22.48 7.90 0.40
C ARG A 3 21.42 7.75 1.49
N ARG A 4 20.37 6.96 1.22
CA ARG A 4 19.43 6.55 2.27
C ARG A 4 20.27 5.96 3.41
N ASN A 5 20.10 6.48 4.63
CA ASN A 5 20.62 5.84 5.83
C ASN A 5 20.05 4.43 5.83
N LEU A 6 20.88 3.43 5.49
CA LEU A 6 20.47 2.04 5.56
C LEU A 6 20.41 1.72 7.05
N SER A 7 19.21 1.48 7.56
CA SER A 7 19.04 0.95 8.90
C SER A 7 19.95 -0.28 9.04
N PRO A 8 20.64 -0.44 10.18
CA PRO A 8 21.45 -1.63 10.41
C PRO A 8 20.60 -2.89 10.25
N PHE A 9 21.20 -3.96 9.73
CA PHE A 9 20.50 -5.23 9.54
C PHE A 9 19.98 -5.74 10.90
N PRO A 10 18.71 -6.15 11.00
CA PRO A 10 18.12 -6.55 12.28
C PRO A 10 18.87 -7.76 12.86
N VAL A 11 19.14 -7.68 14.16
CA VAL A 11 19.84 -8.73 14.94
C VAL A 11 18.89 -9.56 15.81
N THR A 12 17.61 -9.20 15.82
CA THR A 12 16.49 -9.93 16.44
C THR A 12 15.59 -10.54 15.37
N GLY A 13 14.62 -11.38 15.76
CA GLY A 13 13.59 -11.85 14.82
C GLY A 13 12.89 -10.66 14.14
N PHE A 14 12.63 -10.79 12.84
CA PHE A 14 12.01 -9.75 12.02
C PHE A 14 11.07 -10.38 11.00
N GLY A 15 9.96 -9.71 10.72
CA GLY A 15 9.08 -10.08 9.61
C GLY A 15 9.65 -9.60 8.29
N LEU A 16 9.75 -10.46 7.27
CA LEU A 16 10.00 -9.99 5.90
C LEU A 16 8.67 -9.53 5.29
N LEU A 17 8.70 -8.43 4.54
CA LEU A 17 7.57 -7.93 3.77
C LEU A 17 8.00 -7.69 2.32
N LEU A 18 7.53 -8.52 1.40
CA LEU A 18 7.71 -8.31 -0.03
C LEU A 18 6.64 -7.35 -0.55
N VAL A 19 7.02 -6.30 -1.29
CA VAL A 19 6.08 -5.35 -1.92
C VAL A 19 6.41 -5.14 -3.40
N GLU A 20 5.40 -4.86 -4.22
CA GLU A 20 5.59 -4.67 -5.67
C GLU A 20 6.38 -3.40 -5.99
N GLY A 21 6.00 -2.28 -5.38
CA GLY A 21 6.54 -0.97 -5.69
C GLY A 21 6.56 0.00 -4.51
N GLY A 22 6.67 1.28 -4.85
CA GLY A 22 6.76 2.37 -3.89
C GLY A 22 5.47 2.62 -3.13
N ASP A 23 4.35 2.66 -3.84
CA ASP A 23 3.04 3.00 -3.29
C ASP A 23 2.59 1.94 -2.28
N GLU A 24 2.80 0.65 -2.59
CA GLU A 24 2.54 -0.49 -1.69
C GLU A 24 3.30 -0.36 -0.37
N ARG A 25 4.61 -0.04 -0.45
CA ARG A 25 5.42 0.17 0.75
C ARG A 25 4.84 1.30 1.59
N TRP A 26 4.57 2.45 0.99
CA TRP A 26 4.12 3.63 1.72
C TRP A 26 2.77 3.39 2.40
N LEU A 27 1.87 2.68 1.74
CA LEU A 27 0.62 2.24 2.35
C LEU A 27 0.88 1.32 3.56
N CYS A 28 1.71 0.29 3.39
CA CYS A 28 2.03 -0.64 4.48
C CYS A 28 2.70 0.07 5.66
N GLU A 29 3.64 0.98 5.40
CA GLU A 29 4.32 1.80 6.41
C GLU A 29 3.32 2.67 7.19
N ALA A 30 2.40 3.32 6.48
CA ALA A 30 1.37 4.14 7.10
C ALA A 30 0.36 3.32 7.93
N VAL A 31 -0.06 2.15 7.45
CA VAL A 31 -1.08 1.30 8.09
C VAL A 31 -0.49 0.51 9.27
N ALA A 32 0.75 0.05 9.19
CA ALA A 32 1.44 -0.64 10.28
C ALA A 32 1.64 0.27 11.50
N GLY A 33 1.92 1.55 11.25
CA GLY A 33 2.40 2.46 12.29
C GLY A 33 3.85 2.18 12.68
N PRO A 34 4.47 3.10 13.45
CA PRO A 34 5.92 3.11 13.68
C PRO A 34 6.42 1.90 14.49
N GLU A 35 5.62 1.40 15.43
CA GLU A 35 6.02 0.27 16.29
C GLU A 35 6.13 -1.04 15.49
N VAL A 36 5.10 -1.36 14.71
CA VAL A 36 5.09 -2.58 13.87
C VAL A 36 6.12 -2.43 12.75
N TRP A 37 6.17 -1.29 12.07
CA TRP A 37 7.07 -1.08 10.93
C TRP A 37 8.55 -1.24 11.27
N GLN A 38 8.98 -0.87 12.48
CA GLN A 38 10.37 -1.04 12.92
C GLN A 38 10.79 -2.51 13.05
N GLY A 39 9.84 -3.43 13.24
CA GLY A 39 10.08 -4.88 13.30
C GLY A 39 10.13 -5.55 11.92
N LEU A 40 9.88 -4.81 10.84
CA LEU A 40 9.76 -5.35 9.48
C LEU A 40 10.95 -5.01 8.61
N VAL A 41 11.36 -5.97 7.78
CA VAL A 41 12.27 -5.75 6.65
C VAL A 41 11.45 -5.73 5.37
N CYS A 42 11.33 -4.57 4.75
CA CYS A 42 10.62 -4.43 3.49
C CYS A 42 11.56 -4.63 2.28
N TRP A 43 11.19 -5.52 1.36
CA TRP A 43 11.91 -5.77 0.12
C TRP A 43 11.09 -5.37 -1.10
N TYR A 44 11.72 -4.63 -2.01
CA TYR A 44 11.09 -4.12 -3.23
C TYR A 44 11.25 -5.10 -4.40
N GLY A 45 10.14 -5.62 -4.89
CA GLY A 45 10.13 -6.44 -6.09
C GLY A 45 10.41 -5.69 -7.38
N SER A 46 10.22 -4.36 -7.41
CA SER A 46 10.53 -3.52 -8.58
C SER A 46 9.84 -3.98 -9.87
N GLY A 47 8.57 -4.39 -9.76
CA GLY A 47 7.77 -4.87 -10.91
C GLY A 47 8.14 -6.27 -11.42
N ARG A 48 8.86 -7.06 -10.62
CA ARG A 48 9.17 -8.46 -10.93
C ARG A 48 7.92 -9.34 -10.97
N SER A 49 7.75 -10.09 -12.05
CA SER A 49 6.64 -11.02 -12.24
C SER A 49 6.74 -12.29 -11.38
N ASP A 50 7.92 -12.60 -10.82
CA ASP A 50 8.16 -13.79 -9.99
C ASP A 50 7.99 -13.55 -8.48
N LEU A 51 7.54 -12.35 -8.08
CA LEU A 51 7.17 -12.04 -6.69
C LEU A 51 6.25 -13.10 -6.04
N PRO A 52 5.22 -13.64 -6.72
CA PRO A 52 4.40 -14.72 -6.17
C PRO A 52 5.18 -16.02 -5.94
N ALA A 53 6.16 -16.34 -6.79
CA ALA A 53 7.01 -17.51 -6.60
C ALA A 53 7.96 -17.32 -5.42
N LEU A 54 8.49 -16.11 -5.22
CA LEU A 54 9.30 -15.74 -4.05
C LEU A 54 8.49 -15.82 -2.76
N ALA A 55 7.24 -15.35 -2.76
CA ALA A 55 6.31 -15.53 -1.66
C ALA A 55 6.06 -17.02 -1.36
N ALA A 56 5.93 -17.85 -2.41
CA ALA A 56 5.69 -19.28 -2.29
C ALA A 56 6.88 -20.06 -1.71
N PHE A 57 8.12 -19.59 -1.85
CA PHE A 57 9.28 -20.23 -1.19
C PHE A 57 9.22 -20.19 0.34
N GLY A 58 8.45 -19.25 0.90
CA GLY A 58 8.12 -19.23 2.33
C GLY A 58 6.84 -20.02 2.66
N ALA A 59 5.93 -20.14 1.72
CA ALA A 59 4.56 -20.60 1.96
C ALA A 59 4.42 -22.13 1.96
N THR A 60 3.75 -22.71 2.96
CA THR A 60 3.22 -24.08 2.88
C THR A 60 1.81 -24.14 2.30
N THR A 61 1.21 -23.00 1.91
CA THR A 61 -0.19 -22.91 1.45
C THR A 61 -0.35 -21.96 0.25
N LEU A 62 -1.50 -22.06 -0.44
CA LEU A 62 -1.87 -21.27 -1.62
C LEU A 62 -1.86 -19.75 -1.31
N PRO A 63 -1.52 -18.88 -2.28
CA PRO A 63 -1.48 -17.43 -2.07
C PRO A 63 -2.89 -16.88 -1.78
N VAL A 64 -3.07 -16.48 -0.52
CA VAL A 64 -4.17 -15.65 -0.01
C VAL A 64 -3.60 -14.30 0.45
N HIS A 65 -4.45 -13.30 0.72
CA HIS A 65 -4.03 -11.96 1.16
C HIS A 65 -3.14 -12.06 2.40
N GLY A 66 -1.84 -11.80 2.21
CA GLY A 66 -0.87 -12.01 3.26
C GLY A 66 -0.67 -13.50 3.57
N LEU A 67 0.56 -13.98 3.46
CA LEU A 67 0.87 -15.37 3.80
C LEU A 67 2.05 -15.43 4.74
N LEU A 68 1.87 -16.11 5.88
CA LEU A 68 2.91 -16.44 6.84
C LEU A 68 3.52 -17.81 6.51
N ALA A 69 4.84 -17.86 6.34
CA ALA A 69 5.62 -19.08 6.34
C ALA A 69 5.64 -19.67 7.76
N GLY A 70 5.43 -20.97 7.90
CA GLY A 70 5.54 -21.70 9.19
C GLY A 70 6.96 -21.78 9.77
N ASN A 71 7.82 -20.80 9.51
CA ASN A 71 9.18 -20.69 10.02
C ASN A 71 9.16 -19.93 11.37
N PRO A 72 9.97 -20.33 12.38
CA PRO A 72 10.10 -19.60 13.64
C PRO A 72 10.49 -18.12 13.50
N LEU A 73 11.00 -17.68 12.33
CA LEU A 73 11.34 -16.29 12.03
C LEU A 73 10.22 -15.46 11.40
N GLY A 74 8.97 -15.93 11.32
CA GLY A 74 7.84 -15.09 10.88
C GLY A 74 8.03 -14.50 9.48
N LEU A 75 8.48 -15.30 8.51
CA LEU A 75 8.61 -14.82 7.14
C LEU A 75 7.21 -14.66 6.55
N GLY A 76 6.79 -13.44 6.24
CA GLY A 76 5.55 -13.25 5.48
C GLY A 76 5.77 -12.63 4.11
N ALA A 77 4.76 -12.76 3.28
CA ALA A 77 4.71 -12.10 1.98
C ALA A 77 3.35 -11.44 1.82
N PHE A 78 3.36 -10.16 1.45
CA PHE A 78 2.14 -9.41 1.15
C PHE A 78 2.11 -9.06 -0.32
N LEU A 79 1.26 -9.77 -1.06
CA LEU A 79 0.92 -9.36 -2.42
C LEU A 79 -0.23 -8.37 -2.30
N ALA A 80 0.12 -7.08 -2.23
CA ALA A 80 -0.85 -6.02 -2.06
C ALA A 80 -1.69 -5.83 -3.33
N PRO A 81 -3.02 -5.72 -3.20
CA PRO A 81 -3.85 -6.22 -2.11
C PRO A 81 -4.27 -7.68 -2.34
N ASP A 82 -4.38 -8.17 -3.58
CA ASP A 82 -4.73 -9.56 -3.87
C ASP A 82 -3.99 -10.19 -5.06
N GLY A 83 -3.16 -9.41 -5.77
CA GLY A 83 -2.50 -9.79 -7.02
C GLY A 83 -3.46 -10.17 -8.17
N LYS A 84 -4.76 -9.94 -8.02
CA LYS A 84 -5.83 -10.41 -8.92
C LYS A 84 -6.75 -9.29 -9.40
N THR A 85 -6.95 -8.25 -8.60
CA THR A 85 -7.84 -7.13 -8.86
C THR A 85 -7.01 -5.88 -9.18
N PRO A 86 -6.98 -5.41 -10.43
CA PRO A 86 -6.24 -4.19 -10.79
C PRO A 86 -6.82 -2.94 -10.10
N GLY A 87 -5.97 -2.02 -9.63
CA GLY A 87 -6.40 -0.71 -9.05
C GLY A 87 -6.95 -0.79 -7.63
N SER A 88 -6.66 -1.88 -6.93
CA SER A 88 -7.28 -2.25 -5.67
C SER A 88 -6.69 -1.50 -4.47
N ILE A 89 -5.43 -1.07 -4.51
CA ILE A 89 -4.86 -0.12 -3.53
C ILE A 89 -5.55 1.24 -3.67
N GLU A 90 -5.69 1.74 -4.90
CA GLU A 90 -6.35 3.01 -5.14
C GLU A 90 -7.82 2.96 -4.73
N HIS A 91 -8.48 1.81 -4.89
CA HIS A 91 -9.83 1.60 -4.38
C HIS A 91 -9.90 1.68 -2.85
N LEU A 92 -9.01 0.98 -2.14
CA LEU A 92 -8.94 1.06 -0.68
C LEU A 92 -8.65 2.49 -0.20
N CYS A 93 -7.72 3.18 -0.86
CA CYS A 93 -7.38 4.58 -0.56
C CYS A 93 -8.56 5.52 -0.81
N ARG A 94 -9.33 5.31 -1.89
CA ARG A 94 -10.55 6.06 -2.18
C ARG A 94 -11.59 5.90 -1.07
N LEU A 95 -11.75 4.71 -0.50
CA LEU A 95 -12.67 4.48 0.62
C LEU A 95 -12.18 5.18 1.90
N ALA A 96 -10.87 5.32 2.07
CA ALA A 96 -10.25 5.89 3.27
C ALA A 96 -9.96 7.40 3.16
N VAL A 97 -10.44 8.11 2.15
CA VAL A 97 -10.22 9.56 2.04
C VAL A 97 -10.87 10.32 3.19
N ARG A 98 -10.16 11.32 3.72
CA ARG A 98 -10.67 12.12 4.84
C ARG A 98 -11.72 13.14 4.43
N ASN A 99 -11.66 13.66 3.20
CA ASN A 99 -12.59 14.67 2.70
C ASN A 99 -13.59 14.07 1.69
N GLN A 100 -14.74 13.64 2.20
CA GLN A 100 -15.80 13.04 1.38
C GLN A 100 -16.45 14.03 0.40
N THR A 101 -16.53 15.32 0.77
CA THR A 101 -17.02 16.37 -0.15
C THR A 101 -16.09 16.54 -1.34
N LEU A 102 -14.77 16.57 -1.10
CA LEU A 102 -13.78 16.63 -2.17
C LEU A 102 -13.81 15.36 -3.04
N SER A 103 -13.97 14.18 -2.43
CA SER A 103 -14.15 12.93 -3.15
C SER A 103 -15.31 13.00 -4.15
N ALA A 104 -16.45 13.55 -3.76
CA ALA A 104 -17.59 13.74 -4.65
C ALA A 104 -17.31 14.73 -5.81
N CYS A 105 -16.52 15.78 -5.56
CA CYS A 105 -16.08 16.69 -6.63
C CYS A 105 -15.17 15.99 -7.64
N VAL A 106 -14.27 15.13 -7.18
CA VAL A 106 -13.39 14.32 -8.03
C VAL A 106 -14.21 13.33 -8.85
N ASP A 107 -15.25 12.73 -8.27
CA ASP A 107 -16.18 11.86 -9.00
C ASP A 107 -16.87 12.57 -10.16
N ALA A 108 -17.35 13.81 -9.93
CA ALA A 108 -17.92 14.63 -10.99
C ALA A 108 -16.88 14.96 -12.07
N LEU A 109 -15.65 15.34 -11.68
CA LEU A 109 -14.56 15.64 -12.61
C LEU A 109 -14.22 14.44 -13.49
N VAL A 110 -14.01 13.27 -12.90
CA VAL A 110 -13.67 12.03 -13.62
C VAL A 110 -14.84 11.59 -14.51
N GLY A 111 -16.08 11.76 -14.05
CA GLY A 111 -17.28 11.53 -14.87
C GLY A 111 -17.34 12.44 -16.11
N CYS A 112 -16.99 13.71 -15.96
CA CYS A 112 -16.94 14.67 -17.08
C CYS A 112 -15.79 14.40 -18.06
N ALA A 113 -14.64 13.94 -17.57
CA ALA A 113 -13.47 13.66 -18.41
C ALA A 113 -13.70 12.54 -19.44
N GLN A 114 -14.75 11.72 -19.24
CA GLN A 114 -15.05 10.50 -20.00
C GLN A 114 -13.91 9.48 -19.96
N PRO A 115 -14.18 8.18 -20.19
CA PRO A 115 -13.11 7.18 -20.20
C PRO A 115 -12.15 7.44 -21.37
N ALA A 116 -11.00 8.05 -21.10
CA ALA A 116 -9.83 7.87 -21.94
C ALA A 116 -9.52 6.36 -21.99
N HIS A 117 -9.08 5.84 -23.15
CA HIS A 117 -8.82 4.42 -23.44
C HIS A 117 -7.81 3.74 -22.48
N GLY A 118 -8.21 3.51 -21.23
CA GLY A 118 -7.36 3.03 -20.15
C GLY A 118 -7.95 1.81 -19.45
N THR A 119 -7.08 1.03 -18.81
CA THR A 119 -7.47 -0.09 -17.95
C THR A 119 -8.13 0.43 -16.66
N ALA A 120 -8.87 -0.43 -15.96
CA ALA A 120 -9.45 -0.09 -14.66
C ALA A 120 -8.41 0.39 -13.63
N ALA A 121 -7.19 -0.17 -13.66
CA ALA A 121 -6.07 0.29 -12.82
C ALA A 121 -5.65 1.74 -13.13
N LEU A 122 -5.55 2.10 -14.41
CA LEU A 122 -5.22 3.47 -14.80
C LEU A 122 -6.33 4.46 -14.41
N ALA A 123 -7.60 4.03 -14.50
CA ALA A 123 -8.72 4.83 -14.05
C ALA A 123 -8.68 5.08 -12.53
N ALA A 124 -8.43 4.02 -11.73
CA ALA A 124 -8.31 4.14 -10.29
C ALA A 124 -7.12 5.03 -9.88
N LYS A 125 -5.98 4.88 -10.55
CA LYS A 125 -4.79 5.72 -10.36
C LYS A 125 -5.03 7.18 -10.75
N GLY A 126 -5.73 7.41 -11.86
CA GLY A 126 -6.14 8.73 -12.29
C GLY A 126 -7.04 9.42 -11.27
N TRP A 127 -8.04 8.70 -10.74
CA TRP A 127 -8.94 9.21 -9.70
C TRP A 127 -8.16 9.63 -8.44
N LEU A 128 -7.28 8.76 -7.94
CA LEU A 128 -6.52 9.05 -6.73
C LEU A 128 -5.57 10.24 -6.91
N ASN A 129 -4.89 10.32 -8.06
CA ASN A 129 -4.05 11.46 -8.40
C ASN A 129 -4.86 12.76 -8.46
N ALA A 130 -6.07 12.72 -9.03
CA ALA A 130 -6.95 13.88 -9.08
C ALA A 130 -7.37 14.33 -7.67
N TYR A 131 -7.75 13.39 -6.79
CA TYR A 131 -8.07 13.69 -5.41
C TYR A 131 -6.90 14.36 -4.68
N LEU A 132 -5.71 13.77 -4.75
CA LEU A 132 -4.52 14.31 -4.09
C LEU A 132 -4.12 15.70 -4.63
N ALA A 133 -4.25 15.92 -5.94
CA ALA A 133 -3.97 17.22 -6.55
C ALA A 133 -4.96 18.32 -6.13
N MET A 134 -6.15 17.94 -5.67
CA MET A 134 -7.17 18.86 -5.18
C MET A 134 -7.19 19.00 -3.64
N CYS A 135 -6.31 18.29 -2.93
CA CYS A 135 -6.07 18.56 -1.51
C CYS A 135 -5.45 19.96 -1.32
N PRO A 136 -5.46 20.53 -0.09
CA PRO A 136 -4.95 21.89 0.16
C PRO A 136 -3.50 22.14 -0.30
N ASP A 137 -2.61 21.14 -0.26
CA ASP A 137 -1.32 21.19 -0.97
C ASP A 137 -1.43 20.42 -2.29
N PRO A 138 -1.43 21.10 -3.46
CA PRO A 138 -1.56 20.43 -4.76
C PRO A 138 -0.30 19.65 -5.16
N ARG A 139 0.81 19.78 -4.42
CA ARG A 139 2.04 19.00 -4.64
C ARG A 139 2.04 17.71 -3.84
N LEU A 140 0.95 17.45 -3.11
CA LEU A 140 0.84 16.30 -2.23
C LEU A 140 1.11 15.01 -3.00
N ARG A 141 2.12 14.27 -2.53
CA ARG A 141 2.46 12.96 -3.08
C ARG A 141 1.77 11.87 -2.28
N PHE A 142 1.57 10.71 -2.89
CA PHE A 142 0.90 9.56 -2.25
C PHE A 142 1.48 9.22 -0.87
N HIS A 143 2.81 9.15 -0.72
CA HIS A 143 3.47 8.86 0.56
C HIS A 143 3.17 9.87 1.68
N GLN A 144 2.88 11.13 1.33
CA GLN A 144 2.55 12.19 2.28
C GLN A 144 1.05 12.21 2.60
N ALA A 145 0.23 11.54 1.79
CA ALA A 145 -1.23 11.60 1.92
C ALA A 145 -1.73 10.96 3.22
N PHE A 146 -0.92 10.09 3.84
CA PHE A 146 -1.22 9.44 5.11
C PHE A 146 -0.84 10.27 6.34
N ASP A 147 -0.12 11.38 6.17
CA ASP A 147 0.30 12.22 7.29
C ASP A 147 -0.93 12.85 7.98
N PRO A 148 -1.07 12.72 9.32
CA PRO A 148 -2.26 13.20 10.04
C PRO A 148 -2.56 14.69 9.82
N GLY A 149 -1.52 15.51 9.63
CA GLY A 149 -1.65 16.96 9.43
C GLY A 149 -1.99 17.39 8.00
N VAL A 150 -1.96 16.49 7.02
CA VAL A 150 -2.18 16.79 5.61
C VAL A 150 -3.65 16.60 5.22
N GLY A 151 -4.35 15.66 5.86
CA GLY A 151 -5.78 15.45 5.64
C GLY A 151 -6.13 14.71 4.33
N GLY A 152 -5.21 13.93 3.75
CA GLY A 152 -5.44 13.20 2.51
C GLY A 152 -6.24 11.91 2.71
N ILE A 153 -5.56 10.88 3.21
CA ILE A 153 -6.05 9.52 3.43
C ILE A 153 -5.94 9.19 4.93
N ASP A 154 -6.91 8.45 5.45
CA ASP A 154 -6.91 7.98 6.83
C ASP A 154 -6.30 6.58 6.95
N PRO A 155 -5.04 6.42 7.41
CA PRO A 155 -4.45 5.09 7.59
C PRO A 155 -5.13 4.29 8.71
N SER A 156 -5.89 4.97 9.58
CA SER A 156 -6.65 4.33 10.65
C SER A 156 -8.00 3.75 10.18
N HIS A 157 -8.43 4.03 8.95
CA HIS A 157 -9.74 3.64 8.43
C HIS A 157 -9.97 2.12 8.48
N PRO A 158 -11.18 1.63 8.84
CA PRO A 158 -11.47 0.20 8.97
C PRO A 158 -11.22 -0.64 7.72
N VAL A 159 -11.26 -0.01 6.54
CA VAL A 159 -10.95 -0.70 5.26
C VAL A 159 -9.54 -1.30 5.24
N PHE A 160 -8.63 -0.77 6.07
CA PHE A 160 -7.27 -1.27 6.21
C PHE A 160 -7.10 -2.30 7.33
N GLU A 161 -8.15 -2.69 8.05
CA GLU A 161 -8.06 -3.70 9.13
C GLU A 161 -7.45 -5.03 8.66
N PRO A 162 -7.83 -5.62 7.50
CA PRO A 162 -7.22 -6.86 7.04
C PRO A 162 -5.71 -6.72 6.82
N LEU A 163 -5.28 -5.60 6.23
CA LEU A 163 -3.86 -5.27 6.04
C LEU A 163 -3.17 -5.08 7.39
N ARG A 164 -3.76 -4.32 8.30
CA ARG A 164 -3.18 -4.05 9.63
C ARG A 164 -3.00 -5.34 10.43
N ASN A 165 -4.01 -6.20 10.46
CA ASN A 165 -3.97 -7.48 11.14
C ASN A 165 -2.87 -8.39 10.54
N PHE A 166 -2.74 -8.38 9.22
CA PHE A 166 -1.65 -9.09 8.55
C PHE A 166 -0.28 -8.54 8.96
N LEU A 167 -0.06 -7.23 8.89
CA LEU A 167 1.22 -6.61 9.25
C LEU A 167 1.60 -6.83 10.72
N GLN A 168 0.61 -6.87 11.62
CA GLN A 168 0.81 -7.18 13.04
C GLN A 168 1.13 -8.67 13.31
N SER A 169 0.85 -9.55 12.35
CA SER A 169 1.12 -10.98 12.48
C SER A 169 2.51 -11.40 11.99
N LEU A 170 3.26 -10.46 11.39
CA LEU A 170 4.64 -10.60 10.94
C LEU A 170 5.64 -10.31 12.06
#